data_AF-A0A1D2TTU3-F1
#
_entry.id   AF-A0A1D2TTU3-F1
#
_cell.length_a   1.000
_cell.length_b   1.000
_cell.length_c   1.000
_cell.angle_alpha   90.00
_cell.angle_beta   90.00
_cell.angle_gamma   90.00
#
_symmetry.space_group_name_H-M   'P 1'
#
loop_
_entity.id
_entity.type
_entity.pdbx_description
1 polymer ?
#
loop_
_entity_poly.entity_id
_entity_poly.type
_entity_poly.pdbx_seq_one_letter_code
_entity_poly.pdbx_strand_id
1 'polypeptide(L)'
;MAAKRPAYGAADDPRFTLHHRQPRANKLDARQRLLCMADPAYAEALGKRVAHPNRFAAFMDRAAYYIDVEKPCPKCGGFKRRTRDRSCYACHLRRSGENFERMKAGLAPQVQRGRDSHLDLLQRQKADKQDEFVERRFGEFVAKSWPMGRLEITFPDGYVEPDFSKLSWQECMNALEMYPGLRDVLRWASWSVD
;
A
#
# COMPACT_ATOMS: atom_id res chain seq x y z
N MET A 1 10.04 -28.58 -23.25
CA MET A 1 11.14 -27.97 -22.46
C MET A 1 10.66 -26.63 -21.92
N ALA A 2 10.46 -26.48 -20.61
CA ALA A 2 10.02 -25.22 -20.03
C ALA A 2 11.19 -24.22 -20.04
N ALA A 3 11.05 -23.12 -20.77
CA ALA A 3 12.05 -22.06 -20.81
C ALA A 3 12.30 -21.55 -19.38
N LYS A 4 13.56 -21.62 -18.92
CA LYS A 4 14.01 -21.03 -17.65
C LYS A 4 13.57 -19.56 -17.64
N ARG A 5 12.75 -19.17 -16.65
CA ARG A 5 12.39 -17.76 -16.45
C ARG A 5 13.69 -16.94 -16.38
N PRO A 6 13.80 -15.82 -17.10
CA PRO A 6 14.98 -14.97 -16.99
C PRO A 6 15.16 -14.60 -15.51
N ALA A 7 16.39 -14.76 -15.02
CA ALA A 7 16.74 -14.38 -13.66
C ALA A 7 16.33 -12.92 -13.47
N TYR A 8 15.43 -12.67 -12.52
CA TYR A 8 15.11 -11.31 -12.12
C TYR A 8 16.44 -10.64 -11.72
N GLY A 9 16.74 -9.47 -12.29
CA GLY A 9 17.96 -8.73 -11.94
C GLY A 9 18.12 -8.61 -10.42
N ALA A 10 19.38 -8.53 -9.97
CA ALA A 10 19.81 -8.65 -8.58
C ALA A 10 18.77 -8.08 -7.60
N ALA A 11 18.40 -8.88 -6.60
CA ALA A 11 17.46 -8.49 -5.54
C ALA A 11 17.85 -7.13 -4.94
N ASP A 12 19.16 -6.91 -4.84
CA ASP A 12 19.82 -5.80 -4.14
C ASP A 12 20.59 -4.91 -5.12
N ASP A 13 19.92 -4.35 -6.12
CA ASP A 13 20.51 -3.23 -6.87
C ASP A 13 20.51 -1.98 -5.95
N PRO A 14 21.68 -1.40 -5.63
CA PRO A 14 21.82 -0.29 -4.69
C PRO A 14 21.01 0.95 -5.09
N ARG A 15 20.62 1.08 -6.37
CA ARG A 15 19.75 2.15 -6.86
C ARG A 15 18.32 2.05 -6.31
N PHE A 16 17.85 0.87 -5.92
CA PHE A 16 16.55 0.72 -5.24
C PHE A 16 16.64 1.01 -3.74
N THR A 17 17.82 0.81 -3.15
CA THR A 17 18.10 1.08 -1.73
C THR A 17 18.04 2.58 -1.45
N LEU A 18 18.55 3.40 -2.37
CA LEU A 18 18.51 4.87 -2.28
C LEU A 18 17.09 5.44 -2.11
N HIS A 19 16.08 4.76 -2.67
CA HIS A 19 14.68 5.17 -2.56
C HIS A 19 13.86 4.33 -1.56
N HIS A 20 14.50 3.36 -0.87
CA HIS A 20 13.87 2.34 -0.02
C HIS A 20 12.62 1.68 -0.64
N ARG A 21 12.61 1.55 -1.98
CA ARG A 21 11.42 1.11 -2.73
C ARG A 21 11.77 0.09 -3.79
N GLN A 22 11.91 -1.15 -3.33
CA GLN A 22 12.04 -2.29 -4.23
C GLN A 22 10.72 -2.53 -4.99
N PRO A 23 10.78 -2.71 -6.32
CA PRO A 23 9.60 -3.04 -7.09
C PRO A 23 9.08 -4.44 -6.78
N ARG A 24 7.78 -4.54 -6.50
CA ARG A 24 7.12 -5.85 -6.48
C ARG A 24 7.14 -6.41 -7.89
N ALA A 25 7.68 -7.61 -8.08
CA ALA A 25 7.95 -8.24 -9.38
C ALA A 25 6.80 -8.16 -10.42
N ASN A 26 5.56 -8.03 -9.97
CA ASN A 26 4.36 -8.04 -10.82
C ASN A 26 3.61 -6.71 -10.89
N LYS A 27 3.98 -5.66 -10.13
CA LYS A 27 3.21 -4.41 -10.08
C LYS A 27 4.11 -3.18 -10.27
N LEU A 28 3.65 -2.26 -11.11
CA LEU A 28 4.22 -0.93 -11.29
C LEU A 28 3.26 0.10 -10.69
N ASP A 29 3.70 0.85 -9.69
CA ASP A 29 2.88 1.83 -8.97
C ASP A 29 3.16 3.29 -9.38
N ALA A 30 2.33 4.22 -8.91
CA ALA A 30 2.43 5.62 -9.28
C ALA A 30 3.69 6.30 -8.72
N ARG A 31 4.12 5.91 -7.52
CA ARG A 31 5.30 6.50 -6.87
C ARG A 31 6.58 6.08 -7.58
N GLN A 32 6.69 4.81 -7.97
CA GLN A 32 7.78 4.33 -8.82
C GLN A 32 7.88 5.10 -10.13
N ARG A 33 6.74 5.49 -10.71
CA ARG A 33 6.74 6.28 -11.94
C ARG A 33 7.33 7.66 -11.71
N LEU A 34 6.95 8.30 -10.61
CA LEU A 34 7.52 9.59 -10.20
C LEU A 34 9.03 9.47 -10.01
N LEU A 35 9.49 8.40 -9.35
CA LEU A 35 10.91 8.12 -9.19
C LEU A 35 11.62 7.89 -10.53
N CYS A 36 11.04 7.14 -11.46
CA CYS A 36 11.62 6.97 -12.80
C CYS A 36 11.71 8.27 -13.59
N MET A 37 10.80 9.23 -13.37
CA MET A 37 10.87 10.55 -14.00
C MET A 37 11.92 11.45 -13.36
N ALA A 38 12.15 11.30 -12.05
CA ALA A 38 13.12 12.09 -11.30
C ALA A 38 14.56 11.52 -11.37
N ASP A 39 14.70 10.21 -11.55
CA ASP A 39 15.96 9.48 -11.49
C ASP A 39 16.08 8.51 -12.69
N PRO A 40 16.83 8.90 -13.75
CA PRO A 40 17.07 8.05 -14.91
C PRO A 40 17.78 6.73 -14.58
N ALA A 41 18.64 6.70 -13.55
CA ALA A 41 19.34 5.49 -13.15
C ALA A 41 18.39 4.49 -12.48
N TYR A 42 17.41 4.98 -11.71
CA TYR A 42 16.30 4.19 -11.20
C TYR A 42 15.41 3.66 -12.33
N ALA A 43 15.10 4.49 -13.34
CA ALA A 43 14.33 4.08 -14.50
C ALA A 43 15.02 2.94 -15.28
N GLU A 44 16.32 3.06 -15.53
CA GLU A 44 17.13 2.04 -16.20
C GLU A 44 17.11 0.72 -15.41
N ALA A 45 17.36 0.79 -14.10
CA ALA A 45 17.37 -0.38 -13.21
C ALA A 45 15.99 -1.06 -13.17
N LEU A 46 14.92 -0.29 -13.04
CA LEU A 46 13.55 -0.81 -13.04
C LEU A 46 13.20 -1.45 -14.39
N GLY A 47 13.57 -0.80 -15.50
CA GLY A 47 13.34 -1.29 -16.86
C GLY A 47 13.91 -2.68 -17.09
N LYS A 48 15.14 -2.94 -16.62
CA LYS A 48 15.80 -4.26 -16.69
C LYS A 48 15.06 -5.36 -15.94
N ARG A 49 14.23 -5.03 -14.94
CA ARG A 49 13.44 -6.00 -14.16
C ARG A 49 12.05 -6.25 -14.73
N VAL A 50 11.54 -5.37 -15.59
CA VAL A 50 10.23 -5.54 -16.21
C VAL A 50 10.34 -6.51 -17.39
N ALA A 51 9.76 -7.70 -17.23
CA ALA A 51 9.80 -8.75 -18.25
C ALA A 51 9.20 -8.40 -19.63
N HIS A 52 8.50 -7.26 -19.76
CA HIS A 52 7.86 -6.83 -21.00
C HIS A 52 8.27 -5.38 -21.31
N PRO A 53 9.15 -5.15 -22.30
CA PRO A 53 9.59 -3.79 -22.66
C PRO A 53 8.41 -2.87 -22.99
N ASN A 54 7.43 -3.35 -23.74
CA ASN A 54 6.23 -2.59 -24.11
C ASN A 54 5.39 -2.14 -22.90
N ARG A 55 5.40 -2.94 -21.81
CA ARG A 55 4.75 -2.55 -20.56
C ARG A 55 5.50 -1.41 -19.89
N PHE A 56 6.83 -1.46 -19.90
CA PHE A 56 7.65 -0.42 -19.29
C PHE A 56 7.56 0.89 -20.07
N ALA A 57 7.58 0.84 -21.41
CA ALA A 57 7.32 2.00 -22.26
C ALA A 57 5.96 2.63 -21.95
N ALA A 58 4.87 1.84 -21.98
CA ALA A 58 3.54 2.31 -21.61
C ALA A 58 3.46 2.87 -20.18
N PHE A 59 4.29 2.36 -19.26
CA PHE A 59 4.37 2.88 -17.89
C PHE A 59 4.99 4.28 -17.85
N MET A 60 6.06 4.51 -18.61
CA MET A 60 6.70 5.82 -18.74
C MET A 60 5.78 6.83 -19.45
N ASP A 61 5.05 6.38 -20.48
CA ASP A 61 4.09 7.18 -21.25
C ASP A 61 2.78 7.48 -20.51
N ARG A 62 2.66 7.03 -19.25
CA ARG A 62 1.43 7.11 -18.43
C ARG A 62 0.22 6.44 -19.07
N ALA A 63 0.41 5.56 -20.04
CA ALA A 63 -0.64 4.80 -20.67
C ALA A 63 -1.23 3.77 -19.70
N ALA A 64 -2.56 3.68 -19.65
CA ALA A 64 -3.27 2.72 -18.79
C ALA A 64 -3.11 1.27 -19.27
N TYR A 65 -2.74 1.07 -20.53
CA TYR A 65 -2.63 -0.23 -21.18
C TYR A 65 -1.48 -0.28 -22.19
N TYR A 66 -1.11 -1.50 -22.55
CA TYR A 66 -0.23 -1.83 -23.67
C TYR A 66 -0.80 -3.03 -24.44
N ILE A 67 -0.31 -3.25 -25.66
CA ILE A 67 -0.70 -4.39 -26.50
C ILE A 67 0.37 -5.50 -26.38
N ASP A 68 -0.09 -6.71 -26.10
CA ASP A 68 0.73 -7.93 -26.03
C ASP A 68 0.15 -8.94 -27.03
N VAL A 69 0.65 -8.87 -28.28
CA VAL A 69 0.16 -9.71 -29.39
C VAL A 69 0.64 -11.17 -29.23
N GLU A 70 1.85 -11.36 -28.70
CA GLU A 70 2.46 -12.68 -28.54
C GLU A 70 1.76 -13.53 -27.47
N LYS A 71 1.19 -12.89 -26.45
CA LYS A 71 0.53 -13.57 -25.33
C LYS A 71 -0.91 -13.07 -25.21
N PRO A 72 -1.85 -13.59 -26.03
CA PRO A 72 -3.27 -13.30 -25.89
C PRO A 72 -3.80 -13.73 -24.52
N CYS A 73 -4.92 -13.14 -24.09
CA CYS A 73 -5.55 -13.52 -22.84
C CYS A 73 -6.03 -14.98 -22.90
N PRO A 74 -5.61 -15.87 -21.98
CA PRO A 74 -6.07 -17.26 -22.00
C PRO A 74 -7.58 -17.39 -21.70
N LYS A 75 -8.22 -16.34 -21.17
CA LYS A 75 -9.66 -16.34 -20.85
C LYS A 75 -10.55 -15.76 -21.95
N CYS A 76 -10.07 -14.76 -22.69
CA CYS A 76 -10.92 -14.03 -23.64
C CYS A 76 -10.24 -13.72 -24.98
N GLY A 77 -9.04 -14.23 -25.24
CA GLY A 77 -8.28 -13.98 -26.46
C GLY A 77 -7.70 -12.57 -26.60
N GLY A 78 -8.17 -11.57 -25.82
CA GLY A 78 -7.77 -10.18 -25.99
C GLY A 78 -6.27 -9.91 -25.76
N PHE A 79 -5.73 -9.00 -26.57
CA PHE A 79 -4.30 -8.60 -26.56
C PHE A 79 -4.00 -7.38 -25.68
N LYS A 80 -5.04 -6.63 -25.28
CA LYS A 80 -4.89 -5.42 -24.46
C LYS A 80 -4.64 -5.79 -22.99
N ARG A 81 -3.51 -5.35 -22.43
CA ARG A 81 -3.09 -5.62 -21.05
C ARG A 81 -2.96 -4.33 -20.26
N ARG A 82 -3.24 -4.38 -18.95
CA ARG A 82 -3.03 -3.23 -18.06
C ARG A 82 -1.55 -3.04 -17.78
N THR A 83 -1.08 -1.81 -17.89
CA THR A 83 0.31 -1.43 -17.59
C THR A 83 0.68 -1.73 -16.13
N ARG A 84 -0.25 -1.49 -15.20
CA ARG A 84 -0.03 -1.66 -13.75
C ARG A 84 0.31 -3.09 -13.34
N ASP A 85 -0.50 -4.07 -13.75
CA ASP A 85 -0.45 -5.45 -13.21
C ASP A 85 -0.49 -6.55 -14.28
N ARG A 86 -0.43 -6.20 -15.57
CA ARG A 86 -0.51 -7.10 -16.74
C ARG A 86 -1.82 -7.88 -16.88
N SER A 87 -2.83 -7.59 -16.06
CA SER A 87 -4.12 -8.22 -16.22
C SER A 87 -4.73 -7.86 -17.58
N CYS A 88 -5.50 -8.78 -18.16
CA CYS A 88 -6.22 -8.49 -19.40
C CYS A 88 -7.19 -7.33 -19.16
N TYR A 89 -7.14 -6.31 -20.01
CA TYR A 89 -7.93 -5.10 -19.88
C TYR A 89 -9.43 -5.41 -19.92
N ALA A 90 -9.87 -6.21 -20.90
CA ALA A 90 -11.27 -6.60 -21.04
C ALA A 90 -11.77 -7.44 -19.85
N CYS A 91 -10.99 -8.44 -19.40
CA CYS A 91 -11.37 -9.22 -18.22
C CYS A 91 -11.38 -8.38 -16.94
N HIS A 92 -10.49 -7.39 -16.82
CA HIS A 92 -10.48 -6.47 -15.69
C HIS A 92 -11.75 -5.61 -15.67
N LEU A 93 -12.13 -5.02 -16.81
CA LEU A 93 -13.37 -4.24 -16.91
C LEU A 93 -14.60 -5.09 -16.60
N ARG A 94 -14.68 -6.31 -17.14
CA ARG A 94 -15.77 -7.25 -16.86
C ARG A 94 -15.87 -7.58 -15.38
N ARG A 95 -14.74 -7.91 -14.73
CA ARG A 95 -14.69 -8.16 -13.28
C ARG A 95 -15.08 -6.91 -12.48
N SER A 96 -14.67 -5.72 -12.93
CA SER A 96 -15.05 -4.48 -12.28
C SER A 96 -16.55 -4.22 -12.40
N GLY A 97 -17.15 -4.53 -13.55
CA GLY A 97 -18.60 -4.49 -13.76
C GLY A 97 -19.33 -5.52 -12.91
N GLU A 98 -18.89 -6.78 -12.90
CA GLU A 98 -19.44 -7.82 -12.02
C GLU A 98 -19.33 -7.44 -10.53
N ASN A 99 -18.21 -6.86 -10.11
CA ASN A 99 -18.05 -6.35 -8.75
C ASN A 99 -18.96 -5.15 -8.47
N PHE A 100 -19.16 -4.27 -9.45
CA PHE A 100 -20.06 -3.12 -9.34
C PHE A 100 -21.52 -3.57 -9.24
N GLU A 101 -21.95 -4.51 -10.07
CA GLU A 101 -23.30 -5.11 -9.99
C GLU A 101 -23.49 -5.89 -8.67
N ARG A 102 -22.46 -6.61 -8.20
CA ARG A 102 -22.48 -7.23 -6.87
C ARG A 102 -22.57 -6.20 -5.75
N MET A 103 -21.90 -5.05 -5.85
CA MET A 103 -22.06 -3.96 -4.89
C MET A 103 -23.49 -3.41 -4.92
N LYS A 104 -24.04 -3.15 -6.10
CA LYS A 104 -25.41 -2.67 -6.28
C LYS A 104 -26.45 -3.64 -5.72
N ALA A 105 -26.20 -4.94 -5.84
CA ALA A 105 -27.01 -6.02 -5.28
C ALA A 105 -26.73 -6.31 -3.78
N GLY A 106 -25.83 -5.57 -3.11
CA GLY A 106 -25.47 -5.80 -1.71
C GLY A 106 -24.69 -7.09 -1.45
N LEU A 107 -24.17 -7.73 -2.49
CA LEU A 107 -23.37 -8.98 -2.45
C LEU A 107 -21.87 -8.73 -2.33
N ALA A 108 -21.41 -7.50 -2.55
CA ALA A 108 -20.03 -7.07 -2.37
C ALA A 108 -19.97 -5.78 -1.53
N PRO A 109 -18.92 -5.57 -0.71
CA PRO A 109 -17.77 -6.46 -0.50
C PRO A 109 -18.11 -7.77 0.22
N GLN A 110 -17.29 -8.81 0.04
CA GLN A 110 -17.42 -10.14 0.67
C GLN A 110 -17.51 -10.11 2.20
N VAL A 111 -17.19 -8.97 2.81
CA VAL A 111 -17.43 -8.72 4.21
C VAL A 111 -18.72 -7.91 4.27
N GLN A 112 -19.86 -8.57 4.44
CA GLN A 112 -21.08 -7.89 4.84
C GLN A 112 -20.78 -7.19 6.16
N ARG A 113 -20.59 -5.87 6.14
CA ARG A 113 -20.67 -5.08 7.36
C ARG A 113 -22.15 -5.01 7.70
N GLY A 114 -22.53 -5.52 8.87
CA GLY A 114 -23.87 -5.26 9.40
C GLY A 114 -24.16 -3.76 9.39
N ARG A 115 -25.44 -3.38 9.29
CA ARG A 115 -25.87 -1.97 9.31
C ARG A 115 -25.19 -1.18 10.43
N ASP A 116 -25.11 -1.79 11.61
CA ASP A 116 -24.49 -1.19 12.79
C ASP A 116 -22.99 -0.98 12.62
N SER A 117 -22.28 -1.94 12.02
CA SER A 117 -20.84 -1.79 11.70
C SER A 117 -20.58 -0.70 10.65
N HIS A 118 -21.51 -0.49 9.72
CA HIS A 118 -21.42 0.60 8.75
C HIS A 118 -21.67 1.97 9.40
N LEU A 119 -22.69 2.07 10.25
CA LEU A 119 -22.99 3.30 10.99
C LEU A 119 -21.88 3.65 11.98
N ASP A 120 -21.33 2.67 12.68
CA ASP A 120 -20.16 2.82 13.56
C ASP A 120 -18.95 3.36 12.77
N LEU A 121 -18.63 2.81 11.60
CA LEU A 121 -17.55 3.35 10.76
C LEU A 121 -17.80 4.81 10.36
N LEU A 122 -19.01 5.14 9.90
CA LEU A 122 -19.35 6.51 9.52
C LEU A 122 -19.24 7.47 10.70
N GLN A 123 -19.66 7.03 11.89
CA GLN A 123 -19.54 7.81 13.12
C GLN A 123 -18.07 8.03 13.48
N ARG A 124 -17.21 7.01 13.42
CA ARG A 124 -15.76 7.13 13.64
C ARG A 124 -15.11 8.07 12.64
N GLN A 125 -15.48 8.00 11.37
CA GLN A 125 -14.96 8.93 10.34
C GLN A 125 -15.42 10.36 10.56
N LYS A 126 -16.65 10.57 11.05
CA LYS A 126 -17.16 11.90 11.36
C LYS A 126 -16.41 12.48 12.57
N ALA A 127 -16.26 11.70 13.64
CA ALA A 127 -15.50 12.08 14.83
C ALA A 127 -14.04 12.42 14.48
N ASP A 128 -13.39 11.60 13.66
CA ASP A 128 -12.02 11.85 13.19
C ASP A 128 -11.90 13.16 12.39
N LYS A 129 -12.88 13.47 11.52
CA LYS A 129 -12.94 14.76 10.80
C LYS A 129 -13.19 15.96 11.70
N GLN A 130 -13.83 15.74 12.86
CA GLN A 130 -14.07 16.76 13.87
C GLN A 130 -12.91 16.86 14.87
N ASP A 131 -11.82 16.14 14.61
CA ASP A 131 -10.63 16.06 15.47
C ASP A 131 -10.95 15.58 16.90
N GLU A 132 -11.95 14.69 17.02
CA GLU A 132 -12.28 14.04 18.29
C GLU A 132 -11.27 12.94 18.60
N PHE A 133 -10.63 13.03 19.77
CA PHE A 133 -9.67 12.05 20.27
C PHE A 133 -9.90 11.74 21.74
N VAL A 134 -9.40 10.59 22.18
CA VAL A 134 -9.27 10.27 23.60
C VAL A 134 -7.82 10.49 24.00
N GLU A 135 -7.61 11.34 25.00
CA GLU A 135 -6.28 11.57 25.57
C GLU A 135 -6.11 10.78 26.87
N ARG A 136 -4.92 10.20 27.06
CA ARG A 136 -4.56 9.53 28.32
C ARG A 136 -3.08 9.69 28.64
N ARG A 137 -2.79 9.83 29.93
CA ARG A 137 -1.43 9.93 30.47
C ARG A 137 -0.94 8.59 31.01
N PHE A 138 0.29 8.23 30.69
CA PHE A 138 0.97 7.02 31.15
C PHE A 138 2.33 7.40 31.71
N GLY A 139 2.37 7.69 33.02
CA GLY A 139 3.58 8.27 33.63
C GLY A 139 3.92 9.61 32.97
N GLU A 140 5.05 9.65 32.27
CA GLU A 140 5.55 10.83 31.57
C GLU A 140 5.03 10.97 30.12
N PHE A 141 4.42 9.92 29.57
CA PHE A 141 3.84 9.94 28.23
C PHE A 141 2.44 10.55 28.23
N VAL A 142 2.13 11.35 27.22
CA VAL A 142 0.75 11.76 26.90
C VAL A 142 0.41 11.20 25.52
N ALA A 143 -0.65 10.40 25.45
CA ALA A 143 -1.06 9.77 24.21
C ALA A 143 -2.48 10.20 23.82
N LYS A 144 -2.67 10.50 22.54
CA LYS A 144 -3.99 10.75 21.96
C LYS A 144 -4.30 9.67 20.93
N SER A 145 -5.47 9.06 21.07
CA SER A 145 -5.97 8.05 20.14
C SER A 145 -7.21 8.56 19.43
N TRP A 146 -7.18 8.52 18.10
CA TRP A 146 -8.34 8.86 17.28
C TRP A 146 -9.15 7.61 16.93
N PRO A 147 -10.46 7.73 16.66
CA PRO A 147 -11.34 6.61 16.35
C PRO A 147 -10.92 5.78 15.13
N MET A 148 -10.18 6.38 14.18
CA MET A 148 -9.67 5.70 12.99
C MET A 148 -8.33 4.99 13.19
N GLY A 149 -7.80 5.00 14.42
CA GLY A 149 -6.57 4.27 14.79
C GLY A 149 -5.29 5.08 14.66
N ARG A 150 -5.36 6.39 14.39
CA ARG A 150 -4.20 7.29 14.55
C ARG A 150 -3.84 7.37 16.03
N LEU A 151 -2.54 7.32 16.33
CA LEU A 151 -2.01 7.43 17.69
C LEU A 151 -0.91 8.49 17.69
N GLU A 152 -1.12 9.58 18.42
CA GLU A 152 -0.11 10.62 18.68
C GLU A 152 0.47 10.38 20.07
N ILE A 153 1.80 10.49 20.20
CA ILE A 153 2.49 10.28 21.47
C ILE A 153 3.42 11.46 21.72
N THR A 154 3.24 12.10 22.87
CA THR A 154 4.16 13.08 23.42
C THR A 154 5.09 12.38 24.40
N PHE A 155 6.39 12.47 24.14
CA PHE A 155 7.47 11.87 24.90
C PHE A 155 7.91 12.80 26.05
N PRO A 156 8.67 12.28 27.05
CA PRO A 156 9.09 13.05 28.22
C PRO A 156 9.99 14.25 27.89
N ASP A 157 10.73 14.17 26.79
CA ASP A 157 11.59 15.23 26.25
C ASP A 157 10.79 16.33 25.51
N GLY A 158 9.47 16.20 25.42
CA GLY A 158 8.59 17.11 24.70
C GLY A 158 8.50 16.83 23.20
N TYR A 159 9.19 15.81 22.67
CA TYR A 159 9.00 15.38 21.29
C TYR A 159 7.59 14.83 21.10
N VAL A 160 6.95 15.18 19.99
CA VAL A 160 5.62 14.69 19.62
C VAL A 160 5.75 13.88 18.34
N GLU A 161 5.44 12.59 18.43
CA GLU A 161 5.23 11.74 17.27
C GLU A 161 3.77 11.86 16.84
N PRO A 162 3.45 12.57 15.74
CA PRO A 162 2.08 12.91 15.37
C PRO A 162 1.24 11.70 14.95
N ASP A 163 1.87 10.62 14.48
CA ASP A 163 1.18 9.42 14.05
C ASP A 163 2.09 8.20 14.09
N PHE A 164 2.09 7.53 15.24
CA PHE A 164 2.88 6.33 15.52
C PHE A 164 2.59 5.18 14.52
N SER A 165 1.47 5.22 13.78
CA SER A 165 1.10 4.18 12.80
C SER A 165 1.91 4.23 11.52
N LYS A 166 2.60 5.35 11.30
CA LYS A 166 3.45 5.58 10.12
C LYS A 166 4.89 5.14 10.35
N LEU A 167 5.28 4.87 11.59
CA LEU A 167 6.60 4.35 11.90
C LEU A 167 6.79 2.96 11.28
N SER A 168 8.00 2.71 10.79
CA SER A 168 8.42 1.36 10.43
C SER A 168 8.50 0.47 11.66
N TRP A 169 8.48 -0.85 11.44
CA TRP A 169 8.65 -1.82 12.52
C TRP A 169 9.94 -1.58 13.33
N GLN A 170 11.05 -1.26 12.66
CA GLN A 170 12.33 -0.97 13.33
C GLN A 170 12.27 0.29 14.20
N GLU A 171 11.67 1.37 13.70
CA GLU A 171 11.51 2.61 14.48
C GLU A 171 10.62 2.39 15.71
N CYS A 172 9.53 1.63 15.56
CA CYS A 172 8.66 1.24 16.66
C CYS A 172 9.41 0.41 17.72
N MET A 173 10.18 -0.60 17.29
CA MET A 173 10.96 -1.44 18.21
C MET A 173 12.06 -0.65 18.93
N ASN A 174 12.77 0.24 18.22
CA ASN A 174 13.75 1.12 18.84
C ASN A 174 13.11 2.05 19.89
N ALA A 175 11.93 2.59 19.59
CA ALA A 175 11.19 3.42 20.55
C ALA A 175 10.77 2.62 21.80
N LEU A 176 10.35 1.36 21.64
CA LEU A 176 10.00 0.48 22.75
C LEU A 176 11.20 0.05 23.60
N GLU A 177 12.38 -0.08 22.99
CA GLU A 177 13.63 -0.37 23.69
C GLU A 177 14.10 0.85 24.50
N MET A 178 14.05 2.04 23.90
CA MET A 178 14.40 3.30 24.58
C MET A 178 13.39 3.67 25.67
N TYR A 179 12.11 3.35 25.46
CA TYR A 179 11.00 3.75 26.33
C TYR A 179 10.09 2.55 26.67
N PRO A 180 10.45 1.72 27.67
CA PRO A 180 9.67 0.53 28.01
C PRO A 180 8.21 0.80 28.40
N GLY A 181 7.93 1.98 28.99
CA GLY A 181 6.57 2.42 29.36
C GLY A 181 5.64 2.63 28.16
N LEU A 182 6.18 2.72 26.94
CA LEU A 182 5.41 2.84 25.70
C LEU A 182 4.53 1.59 25.45
N ARG A 183 4.88 0.44 26.03
CA ARG A 183 4.08 -0.79 25.94
C ARG A 183 2.67 -0.61 26.50
N ASP A 184 2.53 0.13 27.59
CA ASP A 184 1.22 0.38 28.21
C ASP A 184 0.36 1.32 27.35
N VAL A 185 0.99 2.30 26.69
CA VAL A 185 0.35 3.18 25.72
C VAL A 185 -0.19 2.38 24.54
N LEU A 186 0.65 1.54 23.94
CA LEU A 186 0.27 0.71 22.78
C LEU A 186 -0.82 -0.29 23.15
N ARG A 187 -0.73 -0.93 24.32
CA ARG A 187 -1.77 -1.85 24.81
C ARG A 187 -3.11 -1.13 24.99
N TRP A 188 -3.11 0.08 25.56
CA TRP A 188 -4.32 0.88 25.69
C TRP A 188 -4.93 1.25 24.33
N ALA A 189 -4.10 1.58 23.34
CA ALA A 189 -4.53 1.84 21.98
C ALA A 189 -5.02 0.57 21.24
N SER A 190 -5.04 -0.60 21.90
CA SER A 190 -5.35 -1.92 21.31
C SER A 190 -4.37 -2.35 20.22
N TRP A 191 -3.12 -1.91 20.31
CA TRP A 191 -2.06 -2.35 19.41
C TRP A 191 -1.33 -3.53 20.06
N SER A 192 -1.37 -4.67 19.39
CA SER A 192 -0.62 -5.85 19.81
C SER A 192 0.87 -5.65 19.54
N VAL A 193 1.69 -5.79 20.57
CA VAL A 193 3.15 -5.68 20.52
C VAL A 193 3.82 -6.99 20.97
N ASP A 194 3.06 -8.09 20.96
CA ASP A 194 3.52 -9.42 21.33
C ASP A 194 4.34 -10.07 20.20
#